data_AF-A0A3A8PRU6-F1
#
_entry.id   AF-A0A3A8PRU6-F1
#
_cell.length_a   1.000
_cell.length_b   1.000
_cell.length_c   1.000
_cell.angle_alpha   90.00
_cell.angle_beta   90.00
_cell.angle_gamma   90.00
#
_symmetry.space_group_name_H-M   'P 1'
#
loop_
_entity.id
_entity.type
_entity.pdbx_description
1 polymer ?
#
loop_
_entity_poly.entity_id
_entity_poly.type
_entity_poly.pdbx_seq_one_letter_code
_entity_poly.pdbx_strand_id
1 'polypeptide(L)' 'MERVRCDGCASAVEGRFTTGWVQQLSPEQLAFVRVFIGCRGKIKDVEQALGLSYPTVVARLDDVVEALGNTPGAPPAAPP' A
#
# COMPACT_ATOMS: atom_id res chain seq x y z
N MET A 1 5.73 23.39 -0.52
CA MET A 1 4.92 23.47 0.72
C MET A 1 3.55 22.97 0.35
N GLU A 2 3.04 22.01 1.10
CA GLU A 2 1.71 21.43 0.90
C GLU A 2 0.84 21.82 2.10
N ARG A 3 -0.48 21.85 1.88
CA ARG A 3 -1.47 22.24 2.89
C ARG A 3 -2.53 21.16 3.00
N VAL A 4 -2.66 20.58 4.19
CA VAL A 4 -3.71 19.60 4.51
C VAL A 4 -4.82 20.31 5.28
N ARG A 5 -6.07 20.13 4.85
CA ARG A 5 -7.26 20.65 5.56
C ARG A 5 -7.99 19.51 6.26
N CYS A 6 -8.49 19.79 7.46
CA CYS A 6 -9.43 18.94 8.15
C CYS A 6 -10.86 19.47 7.92
N ASP A 7 -11.72 18.66 7.30
CA ASP A 7 -13.12 19.04 7.04
C ASP A 7 -13.99 19.02 8.31
N GLY A 8 -13.55 18.34 9.38
CA GLY A 8 -14.32 18.22 10.63
C GLY A 8 -14.16 19.39 11.60
N CYS A 9 -13.08 20.17 11.50
CA CYS A 9 -12.81 21.29 12.41
C CYS A 9 -12.22 22.53 11.72
N ALA A 10 -12.23 22.55 10.38
CA ALA A 10 -11.72 23.64 9.52
C ALA A 10 -10.26 24.05 9.74
N SER A 11 -9.49 23.27 10.50
CA SER A 11 -8.07 23.52 10.72
C SER A 11 -7.26 23.15 9.49
N ALA A 12 -6.18 23.90 9.24
CA ALA A 12 -5.26 23.61 8.15
C ALA A 12 -3.82 23.58 8.68
N VAL A 13 -3.07 22.58 8.26
CA VAL A 13 -1.64 22.42 8.59
C VAL A 13 -0.83 22.64 7.32
N GLU A 14 0.15 23.53 7.38
CA GLU A 14 1.08 23.82 6.30
C GLU A 14 2.46 23.26 6.65
N GLY A 15 3.06 22.56 5.71
CA GLY A 15 4.35 21.92 5.95
C GLY A 15 4.87 21.18 4.73
N ARG A 16 5.87 20.33 4.98
CA ARG A 16 6.33 19.34 4.01
C ARG A 16 5.81 18.00 4.49
N PHE A 17 4.79 17.49 3.82
CA PHE A 17 4.25 16.18 4.15
C PHE A 17 5.02 15.13 3.35
N THR A 18 5.29 14.00 3.98
CA THR A 18 5.74 12.82 3.27
C THR A 18 4.70 11.75 3.52
N THR A 19 4.06 11.25 2.47
CA THR A 19 3.08 10.15 2.59
C THR A 19 3.80 8.80 2.75
N GLY A 20 5.09 8.80 3.14
CA GLY A 20 5.91 7.61 3.36
C GLY A 20 5.89 6.66 2.16
N TRP A 21 5.70 5.37 2.46
CA TRP A 21 5.60 4.30 1.47
C TRP A 21 4.36 4.40 0.57
N VAL A 22 3.34 5.15 0.98
CA VAL A 22 2.08 5.30 0.21
C VAL A 22 2.32 6.04 -1.10
N GLN A 23 3.32 6.94 -1.16
CA GLN A 23 3.70 7.63 -2.41
C GLN A 23 4.41 6.73 -3.41
N GLN A 24 4.94 5.60 -2.96
CA GLN A 24 5.66 4.65 -3.81
C GLN A 24 4.70 3.74 -4.56
N LEU A 25 3.42 3.71 -4.15
CA LEU A 25 2.40 2.86 -4.73
C LEU A 25 1.52 3.61 -5.73
N SER A 26 1.20 2.94 -6.84
CA SER A 26 0.19 3.41 -7.78
C SER A 26 -1.22 3.39 -7.13
N PRO A 27 -2.19 4.15 -7.68
CA PRO A 27 -3.58 4.09 -7.20
C PRO A 27 -4.17 2.67 -7.22
N GLU A 28 -3.79 1.86 -8.20
CA GLU A 28 -4.24 0.47 -8.35
C GLU A 28 -3.61 -0.44 -7.27
N GLN A 29 -2.33 -0.25 -6.99
CA GLN A 29 -1.62 -0.93 -5.90
C GLN A 29 -2.22 -0.57 -4.54
N LEU A 30 -2.56 0.69 -4.30
CA LEU A 30 -3.25 1.14 -3.08
C LEU A 30 -4.64 0.53 -2.93
N ALA A 31 -5.40 0.44 -4.03
CA ALA A 31 -6.70 -0.23 -4.05
C ALA A 31 -6.56 -1.72 -3.70
N PHE A 32 -5.56 -2.39 -4.27
CA PHE A 32 -5.26 -3.78 -3.93
C PHE A 32 -4.89 -3.95 -2.45
N VAL A 33 -3.98 -3.12 -1.92
CA VAL A 33 -3.58 -3.16 -0.50
C VAL A 33 -4.78 -2.98 0.43
N ARG A 34 -5.70 -2.07 0.10
CA ARG A 34 -6.93 -1.87 0.89
C ARG A 34 -7.78 -3.14 0.98
N VAL A 35 -7.96 -3.84 -0.15
CA VAL A 35 -8.70 -5.10 -0.19
C VAL A 35 -7.93 -6.21 0.54
N PHE A 36 -6.63 -6.32 0.29
CA PHE A 36 -5.75 -7.30 0.92
C PHE A 36 -5.78 -7.20 2.47
N ILE A 37 -5.70 -5.99 3.01
CA ILE A 37 -5.84 -5.74 4.45
C ILE A 37 -7.25 -6.10 4.95
N GLY A 38 -8.30 -5.76 4.19
CA GLY A 38 -9.67 -6.14 4.50
C GLY A 38 -9.86 -7.66 4.61
N CYS A 39 -9.16 -8.43 3.76
CA CYS A 39 -9.11 -9.89 3.76
C CYS A 39 -8.10 -10.48 4.77
N ARG A 40 -7.48 -9.65 5.62
CA ARG A 40 -6.45 -10.05 6.61
C ARG A 40 -5.27 -10.79 5.99
N GLY A 41 -4.93 -10.47 4.74
CA GLY A 41 -3.84 -11.10 4.00
C GLY A 41 -4.10 -12.53 3.52
N LYS A 42 -5.34 -13.03 3.64
CA LYS A 42 -5.71 -14.35 3.11
C LYS A 42 -5.90 -14.29 1.61
N ILE A 43 -4.97 -14.88 0.85
CA ILE A 43 -5.00 -14.88 -0.62
C ILE A 43 -6.31 -15.42 -1.19
N LYS A 44 -6.87 -16.49 -0.60
CA LYS A 44 -8.16 -17.06 -1.01
C LYS A 44 -9.33 -16.08 -0.87
N ASP A 45 -9.35 -15.30 0.20
CA ASP A 45 -10.41 -14.33 0.46
C ASP A 45 -10.27 -13.14 -0.51
N VAL A 46 -9.03 -12.76 -0.85
CA VAL A 46 -8.73 -11.72 -1.85
C VAL A 46 -9.12 -12.18 -3.26
N GLU A 47 -8.84 -13.43 -3.60
CA GLU A 47 -9.25 -14.06 -4.85
C GLU A 47 -10.77 -13.94 -5.05
N GLN A 48 -11.54 -14.31 -4.03
CA GLN A 48 -13.01 -14.19 -4.05
C GLN A 48 -13.47 -12.73 -4.08
N ALA A 49 -12.83 -11.84 -3.31
CA ALA A 49 -13.22 -10.43 -3.25
C ALA A 49 -12.96 -9.67 -4.55
N LEU A 50 -11.91 -10.04 -5.31
CA LEU A 50 -11.53 -9.39 -6.55
C LEU A 50 -11.98 -10.16 -7.81
N GLY A 51 -12.48 -11.39 -7.68
CA GLY A 51 -12.86 -12.24 -8.80
C GLY A 51 -11.67 -12.61 -9.71
N LEU A 52 -10.47 -12.71 -9.11
CA LEU A 52 -9.23 -13.01 -9.83
C LEU A 52 -8.85 -14.48 -9.66
N SER A 53 -7.85 -14.95 -10.39
CA SER A 53 -7.26 -16.27 -10.14
C SER A 53 -6.15 -16.17 -9.09
N TYR A 54 -5.88 -17.24 -8.35
CA TYR A 54 -4.80 -17.31 -7.36
C TYR A 54 -3.45 -16.75 -7.90
N PRO A 55 -2.96 -17.16 -9.09
CA PRO A 55 -1.71 -16.62 -9.63
C PRO A 55 -1.74 -15.11 -9.87
N THR A 56 -2.90 -14.56 -10.25
CA THR A 56 -3.06 -13.11 -10.48
C THR A 56 -2.99 -12.33 -9.17
N VAL A 57 -3.57 -12.86 -8.09
CA VAL A 57 -3.49 -12.22 -6.77
C VAL A 57 -2.05 -12.21 -6.25
N VAL A 58 -1.31 -13.30 -6.44
CA VAL A 58 0.11 -13.38 -6.08
C VAL A 58 0.94 -12.38 -6.89
N ALA A 59 0.77 -12.34 -8.22
CA ALA A 59 1.46 -11.36 -9.05
C ALA A 59 1.22 -9.91 -8.61
N ARG A 60 -0.03 -9.56 -8.28
CA ARG A 60 -0.36 -8.22 -7.75
C ARG A 60 0.26 -7.94 -6.38
N LEU A 61 0.39 -8.96 -5.54
CA LEU A 61 1.07 -8.82 -4.25
C LEU A 61 2.57 -8.58 -4.45
N ASP A 62 3.19 -9.35 -5.35
CA ASP A 62 4.60 -9.21 -5.70
C ASP A 62 4.87 -7.81 -6.29
N ASP A 63 4.03 -7.32 -7.21
CA ASP A 63 4.12 -5.96 -7.77
C ASP A 63 4.12 -4.87 -6.69
N VAL A 64 3.29 -5.03 -5.64
CA VAL A 64 3.22 -4.10 -4.51
C VAL A 64 4.49 -4.21 -3.65
N VAL A 65 4.96 -5.43 -3.40
CA VAL A 65 6.15 -5.70 -2.59
C VAL A 65 7.40 -5.13 -3.27
N GLU A 66 7.52 -5.25 -4.59
CA GLU A 66 8.57 -4.64 -5.40
C GLU A 66 8.49 -3.10 -5.36
N ALA A 67 7.30 -2.52 -5.49
CA ALA A 67 7.11 -1.07 -5.42
C ALA A 67 7.46 -0.48 -4.05
N LEU A 68 7.36 -1.27 -2.98
CA LEU A 68 7.78 -0.88 -1.63
C LEU A 68 9.30 -1.02 -1.40
N GLY A 69 10.05 -1.53 -2.38
CA GLY A 69 11.48 -1.79 -2.26
C GLY A 69 11.84 -2.96 -1.34
N ASN A 70 10.85 -3.74 -0.89
CA ASN A 70 11.05 -4.92 -0.07
C ASN A 70 11.25 -6.12 -0.99
N THR A 71 12.45 -6.29 -1.54
CA THR A 71 12.75 -7.52 -2.31
C THR A 71 12.55 -8.74 -1.40
N PRO A 72 11.75 -9.76 -1.77
CA PRO A 72 11.69 -11.02 -1.02
C PRO A 72 13.09 -11.64 -1.04
N GLY A 73 13.85 -11.48 0.05
CA GLY A 73 15.22 -12.00 0.18
C GLY A 73 16.32 -10.97 0.47
N ALA A 74 16.03 -9.67 0.58
CA ALA A 74 17.02 -8.69 1.05
C ALA A 74 17.12 -8.73 2.60
N PRO A 75 18.30 -9.00 3.19
CA PRO A 75 18.46 -8.95 4.65
C PRO A 75 18.16 -7.53 5.16
N PRO A 76 17.53 -7.40 6.35
CA PRO A 76 17.23 -6.09 6.91
C PRO A 76 18.53 -5.28 7.03
N ALA A 77 18.59 -4.15 6.34
CA ALA A 77 19.68 -3.20 6.49
C ALA A 77 19.80 -2.84 7.97
N ALA A 78 20.92 -3.21 8.57
CA ALA A 78 21.22 -2.96 9.97
C ALA A 78 21.11 -1.45 10.25
N PRO A 79 20.57 -1.05 11.42
CA PRO A 79 20.55 0.36 11.81
C PRO A 79 22.00 0.88 12.01
N PRO A 80 22.24 2.19 11.87
CA PRO A 80 23.56 2.80 12.08
C PRO A 80 24.06 2.65 13.52
#